data_AF-A0A528H5F3-F1
#
_entry.id   AF-A0A528H5F3-F1
#
_cell.length_a   1.000
_cell.length_b   1.000
_cell.length_c   1.000
_cell.angle_alpha   90.00
_cell.angle_beta   90.00
_cell.angle_gamma   90.00
#
_symmetry.space_group_name_H-M   'P 1'
#
loop_
_entity.id
_entity.type
_entity.pdbx_description
1 polymer ?
#
loop_
_entity_poly.entity_id
_entity_poly.type
_entity_poly.pdbx_seq_one_letter_code
_entity_poly.pdbx_strand_id
1 'polypeptide(L)'
;MDLEEFISETLGQILAGVAKAQVTEIGKNVNAAFPGVLGSNLSVLPEFGVFARVDFDVAVTAESSAGGKGSIRVWGLGAEGGKDSRSHTVSRVVFALPLRLPDGDQSKKIAADAADAARREKNRRQSESNRGGSWMGS
;
A
#
# COMPACT_ATOMS: atom_id res chain seq x y z
N MET A 1 5.07 -23.98 -5.44
CA MET A 1 4.53 -22.78 -6.08
C MET A 1 5.51 -22.24 -7.09
N ASP A 2 4.99 -21.65 -8.15
CA ASP A 2 5.78 -20.80 -9.03
C ASP A 2 5.89 -19.38 -8.46
N LEU A 3 6.61 -18.50 -9.16
CA LEU A 3 6.84 -17.13 -8.71
C LEU A 3 5.55 -16.30 -8.71
N GLU A 4 4.63 -16.56 -9.64
CA GLU A 4 3.37 -15.81 -9.76
C GLU A 4 2.45 -16.10 -8.57
N GLU A 5 2.24 -17.38 -8.26
CA GLU A 5 1.45 -17.84 -7.13
C GLU A 5 2.02 -17.28 -5.81
N PHE A 6 3.35 -17.34 -5.63
CA PHE A 6 4.02 -16.80 -4.44
C PHE A 6 3.73 -15.31 -4.22
N ILE A 7 3.92 -14.49 -5.26
CA ILE A 7 3.72 -13.04 -5.17
C ILE A 7 2.25 -12.75 -4.89
N SER A 8 1.33 -13.40 -5.61
CA SER A 8 -0.11 -13.21 -5.49
C SER A 8 -0.61 -13.53 -4.07
N GLU A 9 -0.25 -14.71 -3.55
CA GLU A 9 -0.66 -15.14 -2.20
C GLU A 9 -0.06 -14.25 -1.11
N THR A 10 1.21 -13.88 -1.23
CA THR A 10 1.88 -13.02 -0.26
C THR A 10 1.21 -11.66 -0.16
N LEU A 11 0.99 -11.00 -1.29
CA LEU A 11 0.31 -9.69 -1.34
C LEU A 11 -1.13 -9.80 -0.83
N GLY A 12 -1.85 -10.86 -1.21
CA GLY A 12 -3.20 -11.13 -0.73
C GLY A 12 -3.27 -11.31 0.79
N GLN A 13 -2.36 -12.08 1.37
CA GLN A 13 -2.27 -12.30 2.82
C GLN A 13 -1.94 -11.01 3.58
N ILE A 14 -1.03 -10.18 3.07
CA ILE A 14 -0.72 -8.87 3.67
C ILE A 14 -1.97 -8.00 3.72
N LEU A 15 -2.65 -7.83 2.58
CA LEU A 15 -3.85 -6.99 2.48
C LEU A 15 -5.00 -7.53 3.35
N ALA A 16 -5.23 -8.84 3.32
CA ALA A 16 -6.27 -9.48 4.13
C ALA A 16 -5.97 -9.36 5.63
N GLY A 17 -4.70 -9.48 6.04
CA GLY A 17 -4.26 -9.30 7.42
C GLY A 17 -4.51 -7.88 7.92
N VAL A 18 -4.16 -6.87 7.11
CA VAL A 18 -4.43 -5.46 7.44
C VAL A 18 -5.93 -5.20 7.55
N ALA A 19 -6.72 -5.63 6.58
CA ALA A 19 -8.18 -5.47 6.60
C ALA A 19 -8.80 -6.15 7.83
N LYS A 20 -8.36 -7.37 8.17
CA LYS A 20 -8.83 -8.10 9.35
C LYS A 20 -8.48 -7.37 10.66
N ALA A 21 -7.29 -6.77 10.74
CA ALA A 21 -6.89 -6.00 11.92
C ALA A 21 -7.77 -4.76 12.14
N GLN A 22 -8.30 -4.17 11.06
CA GLN A 22 -9.13 -2.96 11.10
C GLN A 22 -10.55 -3.16 11.62
N VAL A 23 -11.05 -4.39 11.68
CA VAL A 23 -12.46 -4.68 12.05
C VAL A 23 -12.77 -4.31 13.51
N THR A 24 -11.75 -4.24 14.38
CA THR A 24 -11.95 -3.93 15.81
C THR A 24 -12.00 -2.42 16.06
N GLU A 25 -12.62 -2.00 17.18
CA GLU A 25 -12.68 -0.56 17.54
C GLU A 25 -11.29 0.09 17.64
N ILE A 26 -10.32 -0.61 18.24
CA ILE A 26 -8.92 -0.13 18.29
C ILE A 26 -8.27 -0.28 16.91
N GLY A 27 -8.60 -1.34 16.19
CA GLY A 27 -8.13 -1.67 14.86
C GLY A 27 -8.39 -0.61 13.80
N LYS A 28 -9.45 0.21 13.97
CA LYS A 28 -9.71 1.38 13.13
C LYS A 28 -8.52 2.34 13.02
N ASN A 29 -7.60 2.32 13.98
CA ASN A 29 -6.37 3.13 13.95
C ASN A 29 -5.29 2.57 13.00
N VAL A 30 -5.42 1.34 12.51
CA VAL A 30 -4.50 0.75 11.52
C VAL A 30 -4.71 1.45 10.17
N ASN A 31 -3.66 2.10 9.66
CA ASN A 31 -3.73 2.91 8.44
C ASN A 31 -4.85 3.98 8.47
N ALA A 32 -5.10 4.56 9.65
CA ALA A 32 -5.98 5.70 9.80
C ALA A 32 -5.37 6.98 9.24
N ALA A 33 -6.22 7.99 8.99
CA ALA A 33 -5.79 9.31 8.59
C ALA A 33 -4.74 9.88 9.56
N PHE A 34 -3.57 10.20 9.02
CA PHE A 34 -2.44 10.73 9.77
C PHE A 34 -1.99 12.08 9.19
N PRO A 35 -1.99 13.17 9.98
CA PRO A 35 -1.63 14.50 9.48
C PRO A 35 -0.11 14.76 9.43
N GLY A 36 0.72 13.77 9.77
CA GLY A 36 2.17 13.93 9.84
C GLY A 36 2.91 13.43 8.61
N VAL A 37 4.23 13.60 8.64
CA VAL A 37 5.14 13.09 7.62
C VAL A 37 5.28 11.59 7.80
N LEU A 38 5.11 10.84 6.72
CA LEU A 38 5.31 9.41 6.71
C LEU A 38 6.80 9.06 6.69
N GLY A 39 7.13 7.90 7.27
CA GLY A 39 8.48 7.32 7.19
C GLY A 39 8.85 6.93 5.76
N SER A 40 10.13 6.64 5.53
CA SER A 40 10.69 6.37 4.19
C SER A 40 10.10 5.16 3.46
N ASN A 41 9.43 4.26 4.18
CA ASN A 41 8.78 3.07 3.64
C ASN A 41 7.29 3.27 3.33
N LEU A 42 6.73 4.45 3.61
CA LEU A 42 5.34 4.77 3.34
C LEU A 42 5.25 6.03 2.47
N SER A 43 4.22 6.11 1.64
CA SER A 43 3.96 7.27 0.79
C SER A 43 2.46 7.57 0.76
N VAL A 44 2.09 8.84 0.79
CA VAL A 44 0.69 9.27 0.60
C VAL A 44 0.56 9.94 -0.74
N LEU A 45 -0.43 9.49 -1.51
CA LEU A 45 -0.98 10.27 -2.60
C LEU A 45 -2.39 10.72 -2.18
N PRO A 46 -2.70 12.03 -2.11
CA PRO A 46 -3.95 12.53 -1.55
C PRO A 46 -5.23 11.90 -2.12
N GLU A 47 -5.22 11.53 -3.40
CA GLU A 47 -6.36 10.91 -4.10
C GLU A 47 -6.38 9.38 -4.01
N PHE A 48 -5.23 8.76 -3.77
CA PHE A 48 -5.07 7.31 -3.83
C PHE A 48 -4.84 6.68 -2.46
N GLY A 49 -4.50 7.46 -1.44
CA GLY A 49 -4.24 7.06 -0.05
C GLY A 49 -2.80 6.63 0.24
N VAL A 50 -2.62 5.74 1.23
CA VAL A 50 -1.30 5.34 1.75
C VAL A 50 -0.79 4.08 1.07
N PHE A 51 0.44 4.15 0.57
CA PHE A 51 1.19 3.04 -0.03
C PHE A 51 2.35 2.65 0.87
N ALA A 52 2.54 1.35 1.06
CA ALA A 52 3.73 0.77 1.66
C ALA A 52 4.67 0.27 0.56
N ARG A 53 5.97 0.51 0.70
CA ARG A 53 6.98 -0.16 -0.11
C ARG A 53 7.17 -1.58 0.39
N VAL A 54 6.92 -2.56 -0.47
CA VAL A 54 7.19 -3.98 -0.19
C VAL A 54 8.41 -4.39 -1.01
N ASP A 55 9.51 -4.66 -0.31
CA ASP A 55 10.74 -5.19 -0.92
C ASP A 55 10.67 -6.73 -0.96
N PHE A 56 10.74 -7.29 -2.16
CA PHE A 56 10.83 -8.71 -2.41
C PHE A 56 12.27 -9.11 -2.68
N ASP A 57 12.67 -10.21 -2.05
CA ASP A 57 13.96 -10.83 -2.22
C ASP A 57 13.74 -12.34 -2.34
N VAL A 58 13.67 -12.83 -3.59
CA VAL A 58 13.18 -14.18 -3.89
C VAL A 58 14.28 -15.04 -4.47
N ALA A 59 14.55 -16.17 -3.82
CA ALA A 59 15.39 -17.23 -4.37
C ALA A 59 14.54 -18.13 -5.29
N VAL A 60 15.00 -18.28 -6.52
CA VAL A 60 14.32 -18.97 -7.61
C VAL A 60 15.21 -20.10 -8.09
N THR A 61 14.70 -21.33 -8.07
CA THR A 61 15.43 -22.51 -8.54
C THR A 61 14.83 -23.03 -9.83
N ALA A 62 15.68 -23.27 -10.82
CA ALA A 62 15.30 -24.02 -12.01
C ALA A 62 15.59 -25.51 -11.76
N GLU A 63 14.56 -26.35 -11.86
CA GLU A 63 14.74 -27.80 -11.93
C GLU A 63 14.71 -28.23 -13.41
N SER A 64 15.83 -28.78 -13.89
CA SER A 64 15.92 -29.40 -15.21
C SER A 64 15.95 -30.91 -15.04
N SER A 65 14.85 -31.60 -15.37
CA SER A 65 14.86 -33.05 -15.55
C SER A 65 15.26 -33.38 -16.99
N ALA A 66 16.14 -34.36 -17.17
CA ALA A 66 16.58 -34.80 -18.50
C ALA A 66 15.37 -35.29 -19.32
N GLY A 67 14.87 -34.44 -20.23
CA GLY A 67 13.78 -34.75 -21.16
C GLY A 67 12.45 -34.00 -20.96
N GLY A 68 12.30 -33.14 -19.96
CA GLY A 68 11.03 -32.46 -19.65
C GLY A 68 11.15 -30.94 -19.52
N LYS A 69 10.07 -30.20 -19.86
CA LYS A 69 9.95 -28.74 -19.73
C LYS A 69 10.45 -28.27 -18.36
N GLY A 70 11.46 -27.41 -18.33
CA GLY A 70 11.96 -26.81 -17.08
C GLY A 70 10.86 -26.01 -16.39
N SER A 71 10.71 -26.21 -15.08
CA SER A 71 9.77 -25.45 -14.25
C SER A 71 10.53 -24.61 -13.23
N ILE A 72 10.06 -23.39 -13.01
CA ILE A 72 10.63 -22.46 -12.04
C ILE A 72 9.93 -22.68 -10.69
N ARG A 73 10.71 -22.85 -9.61
CA ARG A 73 10.18 -23.03 -8.24
C ARG A 73 10.79 -22.01 -7.27
N VAL A 74 9.96 -21.53 -6.35
CA VAL A 74 10.38 -20.65 -5.24
C VAL A 74 10.53 -21.46 -3.95
N TRP A 75 11.58 -21.19 -3.18
CA TRP A 75 11.81 -21.81 -1.86
C TRP A 75 11.27 -20.91 -0.74
N GLY A 76 10.38 -21.46 0.10
CA GLY A 76 9.90 -20.81 1.32
C GLY A 76 10.77 -21.18 2.54
N LEU A 77 10.94 -20.23 3.46
CA LEU A 77 11.51 -20.47 4.79
C LEU A 77 10.56 -21.40 5.57
N GLY A 78 10.82 -22.71 5.54
CA GLY A 78 10.01 -23.74 6.19
C GLY A 78 9.94 -25.09 5.47
N ALA A 79 10.49 -25.20 4.26
CA ALA A 79 10.58 -26.50 3.57
C ALA A 79 11.62 -27.40 4.26
N GLU A 80 11.12 -28.39 5.00
CA GLU A 80 11.86 -29.51 5.59
C GLU A 80 12.94 -30.05 4.64
N GLY A 81 14.12 -30.29 5.22
CA GLY A 81 15.31 -30.77 4.53
C GLY A 81 15.09 -32.12 3.86
N GLY A 82 14.68 -32.09 2.58
CA GLY A 82 14.69 -33.23 1.68
C GLY A 82 16.02 -33.34 0.95
N LYS A 83 16.76 -34.42 1.22
CA LYS A 83 17.99 -34.80 0.53
C LYS A 83 17.66 -35.23 -0.92
N ASP A 84 17.52 -34.28 -1.84
CA ASP A 84 17.38 -34.56 -3.27
C ASP A 84 18.67 -34.12 -3.97
N SER A 85 19.44 -35.07 -4.51
CA SER A 85 20.77 -34.82 -5.10
C SER A 85 20.68 -34.27 -6.54
N ARG A 86 19.73 -33.37 -6.80
CA ARG A 86 19.59 -32.69 -8.10
C ARG A 86 20.46 -31.45 -8.13
N SER A 87 21.12 -31.21 -9.26
CA SER A 87 21.82 -29.95 -9.50
C SER A 87 20.77 -28.83 -9.62
N HIS A 88 20.66 -27.99 -8.60
CA HIS A 88 19.77 -26.83 -8.60
C HIS A 88 20.57 -25.59 -9.00
N THR A 89 20.18 -24.92 -10.07
CA THR A 89 20.66 -23.56 -10.35
C THR A 89 19.80 -22.59 -9.59
N VAL A 90 20.38 -21.92 -8.59
CA VAL A 90 19.72 -20.89 -7.78
C VAL A 90 19.97 -19.53 -8.41
N SER A 91 18.91 -18.84 -8.81
CA SER A 91 18.90 -17.44 -9.23
C SER A 91 18.18 -16.60 -8.17
N ARG A 92 18.50 -15.31 -8.08
CA ARG A 92 17.89 -14.40 -7.09
C ARG A 92 17.23 -13.23 -7.82
N VAL A 93 15.99 -12.92 -7.45
CA VAL A 93 15.21 -11.81 -8.01
C VAL A 93 14.88 -10.84 -6.88
N VAL A 94 15.34 -9.58 -7.00
CA VAL A 94 15.13 -8.54 -6.00
C VAL A 94 14.40 -7.37 -6.66
N PHE A 95 13.26 -6.98 -6.12
CA PHE A 95 12.44 -5.89 -6.65
C PHE A 95 11.56 -5.31 -5.55
N ALA A 96 10.95 -4.15 -5.81
CA ALA A 96 10.06 -3.51 -4.86
C ALA A 96 8.76 -3.08 -5.52
N LEU A 97 7.66 -3.15 -4.78
CA LEU A 97 6.33 -2.76 -5.23
C LEU A 97 5.72 -1.72 -4.30
N PRO A 98 5.05 -0.68 -4.83
CA PRO A 98 4.16 0.16 -4.03
C PRO A 98 2.84 -0.59 -3.81
N LEU A 99 2.56 -0.97 -2.56
CA LEU A 99 1.33 -1.67 -2.19
C LEU A 99 0.37 -0.70 -1.50
N ARG A 100 -0.81 -0.50 -2.09
CA ARG A 100 -1.88 0.27 -1.48
C ARG A 100 -2.51 -0.52 -0.32
N LEU A 101 -2.43 0.02 0.89
CA LEU A 101 -3.02 -0.60 2.07
C LEU A 101 -4.54 -0.34 2.13
N PRO A 102 -5.36 -1.19 2.75
CA PRO A 102 -6.75 -0.85 3.10
C PRO A 102 -6.82 0.35 4.07
N ASP A 103 -7.80 1.25 3.90
CA ASP A 103 -7.95 2.42 4.77
C ASP A 103 -8.53 2.07 6.14
N GLY A 104 -7.93 2.63 7.19
CA GLY A 104 -8.53 2.70 8.51
C GLY A 104 -9.48 3.89 8.64
N ASP A 105 -9.63 4.42 9.86
CA ASP A 105 -10.50 5.58 10.11
C ASP A 105 -10.03 6.84 9.37
N GLN A 106 -10.85 7.32 8.43
CA GLN A 106 -10.62 8.54 7.66
C GLN A 106 -11.45 9.74 8.15
N SER A 107 -12.24 9.58 9.22
CA SER A 107 -13.20 10.59 9.67
C SER A 107 -12.53 11.94 9.97
N LYS A 108 -11.33 11.92 10.54
CA LYS A 108 -10.55 13.13 10.82
C LYS A 108 -10.12 13.87 9.55
N LYS A 109 -9.71 13.14 8.52
CA LYS A 109 -9.35 13.72 7.22
C LYS A 109 -10.58 14.34 6.55
N ILE A 110 -11.70 13.60 6.52
CA ILE A 110 -12.96 14.08 5.95
C ILE A 110 -13.43 15.37 6.65
N ALA A 111 -13.37 15.39 7.99
CA ALA A 111 -13.74 16.57 8.77
C ALA A 111 -12.82 17.77 8.49
N ALA A 112 -11.51 17.54 8.36
CA ALA A 112 -10.55 18.59 8.01
C ALA A 112 -10.80 19.15 6.61
N ASP A 113 -10.98 18.27 5.61
CA ASP A 113 -11.26 18.65 4.22
C ASP A 113 -12.56 19.47 4.12
N ALA A 114 -13.61 19.07 4.85
CA ALA A 114 -14.87 19.79 4.91
C ALA A 114 -14.74 21.17 5.58
N ALA A 115 -13.97 21.28 6.68
CA ALA A 115 -13.71 22.54 7.36
C ALA A 115 -12.94 23.52 6.47
N ASP A 116 -11.95 23.03 5.73
CA ASP A 116 -11.17 23.83 4.79
C ASP A 116 -12.02 24.33 3.62
N ALA A 117 -12.89 23.47 3.06
CA ALA A 117 -13.82 23.87 2.01
C ALA A 117 -14.78 24.98 2.50
N ALA A 118 -15.35 24.82 3.70
CA ALA A 118 -16.23 25.83 4.30
C ALA A 118 -15.51 27.16 4.55
N ARG A 119 -14.26 27.13 5.00
CA ARG A 119 -13.43 28.32 5.20
C ARG A 119 -13.15 29.06 3.89
N ARG A 120 -12.82 28.33 2.82
CA ARG A 120 -12.59 28.91 1.49
C ARG A 120 -13.84 29.60 0.96
N GLU A 121 -15.00 28.97 1.10
CA GLU A 121 -16.28 29.53 0.66
C GLU A 121 -16.66 30.80 1.45
N LYS A 122 -16.46 30.78 2.78
CA LYS A 122 -16.70 31.97 3.61
C LYS A 122 -15.81 33.14 3.18
N ASN A 123 -14.52 32.89 2.95
CA ASN A 123 -13.58 33.90 2.50
C ASN A 123 -13.97 34.45 1.12
N ARG A 124 -14.43 33.58 0.20
CA ARG A 124 -14.92 33.98 -1.13
C ARG A 124 -16.10 34.94 -0.99
N ARG A 125 -17.12 34.59 -0.21
CA ARG A 125 -18.30 35.44 0.02
C ARG A 125 -17.95 36.79 0.65
N GLN A 126 -17.05 36.82 1.62
CA GLN A 126 -16.58 38.07 2.24
C GLN A 126 -15.80 38.95 1.25
N SER A 127 -15.01 38.34 0.36
CA SER A 127 -14.29 39.10 -0.68
C SER A 127 -15.24 39.70 -1.72
N GLU A 128 -16.33 39.00 -2.04
CA GLU A 128 -17.37 39.48 -2.96
C GLU A 128 -18.19 40.61 -2.32
N SER A 129 -18.54 40.50 -1.03
CA SER A 129 -19.24 41.58 -0.32
C SER A 129 -18.39 42.85 -0.19
N ASN A 130 -17.08 42.71 0.08
CA ASN A 130 -16.18 43.86 0.18
C ASN A 130 -15.96 44.57 -1.17
N ARG A 131 -15.99 43.84 -2.30
CA ARG A 131 -15.90 44.45 -3.63
C ARG A 131 -17.19 45.18 -4.05
N GLY A 132 -18.36 44.67 -3.64
CA GLY A 132 -19.64 45.31 -3.92
C GLY A 132 -19.86 46.62 -3.14
N GLY A 133 -19.38 46.71 -1.90
CA GLY A 133 -19.50 47.93 -1.07
C GLY A 133 -18.65 49.12 -1.54
N SER A 134 -17.59 48.88 -2.31
CA SER A 134 -16.66 49.92 -2.78
C SER A 134 -17.20 50.77 -3.95
N TRP A 135 -18.25 50.34 -4.65
CA TRP A 135 -18.81 51.04 -5.82
C TRP A 135 -20.02 51.94 -5.50
N MET A 136 -20.55 51.89 -4.28
CA MET A 136 -21.72 52.70 -3.86
C MET A 136 -21.35 53.97 -3.06
N GLY A 137 -20.05 54.23 -2.86
CA GLY A 137 -19.54 55.41 -2.16
C GLY A 137 -18.60 56.21 -3.04
N SER A 138 -19.12 56.90 -4.05
CA SER A 138 -18.43 57.95 -4.83
C SER A 138 -19.46 58.94 -5.35
#